data_AF-A0A7C6UC67-F1
#
_entry.id   AF-A0A7C6UC67-F1
#
_cell.length_a   1.000
_cell.length_b   1.000
_cell.length_c   1.000
_cell.angle_alpha   90.00
_cell.angle_beta   90.00
_cell.angle_gamma   90.00
#
_symmetry.space_group_name_H-M   'P 1'
#
loop_
_entity.id
_entity.type
_entity.pdbx_description
1 polymer ?
#
loop_
_entity_poly.entity_id
_entity_poly.type
_entity_poly.pdbx_seq_one_letter_code
_entity_poly.pdbx_strand_id
1 'polypeptide(L)'
;MGYHFQMESILSVLDDIPAEVEIDGKLYRCQIISVKGLEVYLALEQNLGPQITEAIIRTNLWFLLELLCKKYEEAESAADSMFKTSRHLFAGRSKAVAVGEPPRYELYPDPPNESQKCAIEASFSRTLAVIWGPPGTGKTRTIAKAVEAHLNAGRRVLLVSHANTAVDRNIFQFHQGIVFFQG
;
A
#
# COMPACT_ATOMS: atom_id res chain seq x y z
N MET A 1 -19.67 -14.21 -0.50
CA MET A 1 -19.34 -15.66 -0.62
C MET A 1 -18.53 -15.87 -1.90
N GLY A 2 -17.58 -16.81 -1.90
CA GLY A 2 -16.55 -16.92 -2.96
C GLY A 2 -16.91 -17.92 -4.07
N TYR A 3 -16.66 -17.55 -5.32
CA TYR A 3 -16.78 -18.39 -6.52
C TYR A 3 -15.46 -18.39 -7.29
N HIS A 4 -15.16 -19.50 -7.96
CA HIS A 4 -13.94 -19.70 -8.73
C HIS A 4 -14.28 -20.01 -10.19
N PHE A 5 -13.62 -19.31 -11.10
CA PHE A 5 -13.83 -19.48 -12.54
C PHE A 5 -12.50 -19.65 -13.27
N GLN A 6 -12.53 -20.47 -14.31
CA GLN A 6 -11.46 -20.53 -15.31
C GLN A 6 -11.84 -19.62 -16.48
N MET A 7 -10.94 -18.70 -16.82
CA MET A 7 -11.14 -17.68 -17.85
C MET A 7 -10.59 -18.14 -19.21
N GLU A 8 -11.20 -17.63 -20.28
CA GLU A 8 -10.73 -17.85 -21.65
C GLU A 8 -9.51 -16.97 -22.02
N SER A 9 -9.32 -15.86 -21.30
CA SER A 9 -8.21 -14.93 -21.51
C SER A 9 -7.71 -14.37 -20.18
N ILE A 10 -6.46 -13.90 -20.18
CA ILE A 10 -5.84 -13.32 -18.99
C ILE A 10 -6.48 -11.96 -18.71
N LEU A 11 -7.00 -11.79 -17.50
CA LEU A 11 -7.51 -10.53 -17.00
C LEU A 11 -6.36 -9.72 -16.39
N SER A 12 -6.00 -8.59 -16.98
CA SER A 12 -4.98 -7.67 -16.43
C SER A 12 -5.62 -6.66 -15.47
N VAL A 13 -6.26 -7.16 -14.40
CA VAL A 13 -6.96 -6.34 -13.41
C VAL A 13 -6.29 -6.54 -12.06
N LEU A 14 -6.23 -5.49 -11.25
CA LEU A 14 -5.68 -5.55 -9.90
C LEU A 14 -6.63 -6.33 -8.97
N ASP A 15 -6.06 -7.01 -8.00
CA ASP A 15 -6.83 -7.64 -6.92
C ASP A 15 -7.64 -6.57 -6.14
N ASP A 16 -8.75 -6.99 -5.52
CA ASP A 16 -9.69 -6.17 -4.75
C ASP A 16 -10.46 -5.07 -5.51
N ILE A 17 -10.55 -5.17 -6.84
CA ILE A 17 -11.37 -4.27 -7.64
C ILE A 17 -12.85 -4.72 -7.64
N PRO A 18 -13.81 -3.80 -7.40
CA PRO A 18 -15.22 -4.08 -7.62
C PRO A 18 -15.51 -4.23 -9.12
N ALA A 19 -16.29 -5.23 -9.45
CA ALA A 19 -16.67 -5.57 -10.80
C ALA A 19 -18.15 -5.95 -10.86
N GLU A 20 -18.65 -6.15 -12.07
CA GLU A 20 -19.96 -6.74 -12.30
C GLU A 20 -19.77 -8.09 -12.98
N VAL A 21 -20.62 -9.05 -12.63
CA VAL A 21 -20.64 -10.37 -13.26
C VAL A 21 -22.04 -10.64 -13.77
N GLU A 22 -22.13 -11.03 -15.03
CA GLU A 22 -23.36 -11.44 -15.67
C GLU A 22 -23.48 -12.96 -15.65
N ILE A 23 -24.56 -13.46 -15.06
CA ILE A 23 -24.87 -14.89 -14.92
C ILE A 23 -26.33 -15.07 -15.30
N ASP A 24 -26.61 -15.98 -16.25
CA ASP A 24 -27.95 -16.24 -16.78
C ASP A 24 -28.70 -14.96 -17.22
N GLY A 25 -27.96 -14.02 -17.84
CA GLY A 25 -28.50 -12.72 -18.31
C GLY A 25 -28.83 -11.72 -17.20
N LYS A 26 -28.48 -12.01 -15.95
CA LYS A 26 -28.64 -11.10 -14.80
C LYS A 26 -27.30 -10.58 -14.33
N LEU A 27 -27.26 -9.30 -14.01
CA LEU A 27 -26.06 -8.61 -13.56
C LEU A 27 -25.99 -8.58 -12.03
N TYR A 28 -24.83 -8.95 -11.49
CA TYR A 28 -24.57 -8.97 -10.06
C TYR A 28 -23.29 -8.21 -9.74
N ARG A 29 -23.30 -7.45 -8.65
CA ARG A 29 -22.07 -6.85 -8.12
C ARG A 29 -21.19 -7.92 -7.51
N CYS A 30 -19.90 -7.84 -7.81
CA CYS A 30 -18.89 -8.72 -7.24
C CYS A 30 -17.60 -7.93 -6.94
N GLN A 31 -16.72 -8.56 -6.18
CA GLN A 31 -15.35 -8.09 -5.96
C GLN A 31 -14.40 -9.16 -6.49
N ILE A 32 -13.40 -8.75 -7.26
CA ILE A 32 -12.32 -9.63 -7.69
C ILE A 32 -11.37 -9.80 -6.51
N ILE A 33 -11.30 -10.99 -5.94
CA ILE A 33 -10.46 -11.28 -4.77
C ILE A 33 -9.03 -11.60 -5.19
N SER A 34 -8.86 -12.35 -6.27
CA SER A 34 -7.54 -12.69 -6.81
C SER A 34 -7.63 -13.13 -8.25
N VAL A 35 -6.63 -12.75 -9.05
CA VAL A 35 -6.40 -13.28 -10.40
C VAL A 35 -5.06 -14.01 -10.46
N LYS A 36 -5.06 -15.28 -10.87
CA LYS A 36 -3.86 -16.10 -11.05
C LYS A 36 -3.84 -16.74 -12.44
N GLY A 37 -3.16 -16.08 -13.38
CA GLY A 37 -3.11 -16.53 -14.77
C GLY A 37 -4.50 -16.49 -15.40
N LEU A 38 -5.10 -17.66 -15.61
CA LEU A 38 -6.46 -17.81 -16.14
C LEU A 38 -7.49 -18.14 -15.05
N GLU A 39 -7.11 -18.19 -13.78
CA GLU A 39 -8.04 -18.41 -12.68
C GLU A 39 -8.46 -17.08 -12.04
N VAL A 40 -9.74 -16.93 -11.73
CA VAL A 40 -10.27 -15.76 -11.02
C VAL A 40 -11.18 -16.19 -9.87
N TYR A 41 -10.98 -15.54 -8.72
CA TYR A 41 -11.80 -15.70 -7.53
C TYR A 41 -12.67 -14.46 -7.34
N LEU A 42 -13.98 -14.65 -7.30
CA LEU A 42 -14.96 -13.58 -7.13
C LEU A 42 -15.70 -13.71 -5.80
N ALA A 43 -15.90 -12.60 -5.10
CA ALA A 43 -16.84 -12.52 -3.99
C ALA A 43 -18.12 -11.85 -4.46
N LEU A 44 -19.26 -12.55 -4.33
CA LEU A 44 -20.59 -11.98 -4.56
C LEU A 44 -21.27 -11.64 -3.22
N GLU A 45 -22.09 -10.58 -3.23
CA GLU A 45 -22.93 -10.17 -2.10
C GLU A 45 -24.01 -11.22 -1.76
N GLN A 46 -24.44 -11.99 -2.76
CA GLN A 46 -25.48 -12.99 -2.64
C GLN A 46 -25.01 -14.37 -3.11
N ASN A 47 -25.61 -15.41 -2.52
CA ASN A 47 -25.39 -16.79 -2.93
C ASN A 47 -26.30 -17.12 -4.11
N LEU A 48 -25.70 -17.44 -5.26
CA LEU A 48 -26.39 -17.83 -6.49
C LEU A 48 -26.48 -19.36 -6.67
N GLY A 49 -26.16 -20.11 -5.62
CA GLY A 49 -26.15 -21.56 -5.63
C GLY A 49 -24.73 -22.14 -5.53
N PRO A 50 -24.61 -23.48 -5.53
CA PRO A 50 -23.35 -24.17 -5.30
C PRO A 50 -22.39 -24.12 -6.50
N GLN A 51 -22.92 -23.95 -7.71
CA GLN A 51 -22.14 -23.90 -8.95
C GLN A 51 -22.79 -22.91 -9.94
N ILE A 52 -21.95 -22.25 -10.72
CA ILE A 52 -22.32 -21.34 -11.80
C ILE A 52 -21.64 -21.88 -13.06
N THR A 53 -22.42 -22.19 -14.08
CA THR A 53 -21.92 -22.83 -15.31
C THR A 53 -21.11 -21.87 -16.17
N GLU A 54 -21.59 -20.63 -16.30
CA GLU A 54 -20.99 -19.60 -17.13
C GLU A 54 -21.19 -18.24 -16.46
N ALA A 55 -20.19 -17.37 -16.58
CA ALA A 55 -20.21 -16.04 -16.04
C ALA A 55 -19.38 -15.11 -16.93
N ILE A 56 -19.94 -13.94 -17.27
CA ILE A 56 -19.23 -12.91 -18.02
C ILE A 56 -18.83 -11.81 -17.04
N ILE A 57 -17.53 -11.66 -16.80
CA ILE A 57 -17.01 -10.59 -15.94
C ILE A 57 -16.95 -9.29 -16.75
N ARG A 58 -17.65 -8.27 -16.28
CA ARG A 58 -17.61 -6.92 -16.81
C ARG A 58 -16.80 -6.05 -15.85
N THR A 59 -15.58 -5.71 -16.26
CA THR A 59 -14.73 -4.77 -15.51
C THR A 59 -14.86 -3.38 -16.09
N ASN A 60 -15.26 -2.41 -15.28
CA ASN A 60 -15.18 -1.00 -15.65
C ASN A 60 -13.76 -0.48 -15.34
N LEU A 61 -12.90 -0.40 -16.35
CA LEU A 61 -11.56 0.19 -16.23
C LEU A 61 -11.59 1.65 -15.72
N TRP A 62 -12.68 2.38 -15.94
CA TRP A 62 -12.87 3.76 -15.48
C TRP A 62 -13.28 3.85 -14.00
N PHE A 63 -13.62 2.74 -13.33
CA PHE A 63 -13.96 2.74 -11.90
C PHE A 63 -12.83 3.34 -11.04
N LEU A 64 -11.57 3.00 -11.35
CA LEU A 64 -10.44 3.58 -10.63
C LEU A 64 -10.36 5.10 -10.81
N LEU A 65 -10.69 5.59 -12.01
CA LEU A 65 -10.71 7.02 -12.31
C LEU A 65 -11.88 7.70 -11.61
N GLU A 66 -13.06 7.09 -11.56
CA GLU A 66 -14.19 7.56 -10.74
C GLU A 66 -13.84 7.61 -9.25
N LEU A 67 -13.18 6.57 -8.73
CA LEU A 67 -12.74 6.51 -7.34
C LEU A 67 -11.72 7.62 -7.05
N LEU A 68 -10.75 7.85 -7.94
CA LEU A 68 -9.78 8.93 -7.82
C LEU A 68 -10.46 10.30 -7.88
N CYS A 69 -11.39 10.53 -8.81
CA CYS A 69 -12.17 11.77 -8.88
C CYS A 69 -12.96 12.01 -7.60
N LYS A 70 -13.67 10.99 -7.11
CA LYS A 70 -14.41 11.09 -5.85
C LYS A 70 -13.50 11.39 -4.67
N LYS A 71 -12.35 10.73 -4.58
CA LYS A 71 -11.35 10.99 -3.52
C LYS A 71 -10.77 12.40 -3.61
N TYR A 72 -10.61 12.93 -4.82
CA TYR A 72 -10.20 14.31 -5.04
C TYR A 72 -11.26 15.32 -4.58
N GLU A 73 -12.53 15.12 -4.96
CA GLU A 73 -13.65 15.99 -4.54
C GLU A 73 -13.90 15.98 -3.03
N GLU A 74 -13.83 14.79 -2.40
CA GLU A 74 -13.84 14.62 -0.94
C GLU A 74 -12.69 15.42 -0.30
N ALA A 75 -11.52 15.43 -0.94
CA ALA A 75 -10.36 16.16 -0.46
C ALA A 75 -10.46 17.68 -0.61
N GLU A 76 -11.10 18.15 -1.68
CA GLU A 76 -11.34 19.56 -1.95
C GLU A 76 -12.38 20.16 -0.98
N SER A 77 -13.40 19.40 -0.63
CA SER A 77 -14.47 19.84 0.28
C SER A 77 -14.08 19.78 1.77
N ALA A 78 -13.24 18.83 2.19
CA ALA A 78 -12.76 18.66 3.58
C ALA A 78 -11.38 19.30 3.84
N ALA A 79 -10.95 20.20 2.96
CA ALA A 79 -9.54 20.44 2.69
C ALA A 79 -8.72 20.98 3.89
N ASP A 80 -9.35 21.65 4.86
CA ASP A 80 -8.61 22.30 5.96
C ASP A 80 -8.31 21.38 7.17
N SER A 81 -9.10 20.34 7.43
CA SER A 81 -8.85 19.44 8.58
C SER A 81 -8.27 18.09 8.15
N MET A 82 -8.73 17.50 7.04
CA MET A 82 -8.41 16.11 6.68
C MET A 82 -7.09 15.97 5.90
N PHE A 83 -6.69 16.98 5.11
CA PHE A 83 -5.54 16.90 4.19
C PHE A 83 -4.34 17.76 4.58
N LYS A 84 -4.28 18.21 5.85
CA LYS A 84 -3.22 19.08 6.35
C LYS A 84 -1.82 18.51 6.12
N THR A 85 -1.63 17.21 6.39
CA THR A 85 -0.35 16.49 6.17
C THR A 85 0.02 16.48 4.69
N SER A 86 -0.92 16.14 3.80
CA SER A 86 -0.70 16.11 2.35
C SER A 86 -0.34 17.50 1.80
N ARG A 87 -1.01 18.57 2.26
CA ARG A 87 -0.64 19.94 1.88
C ARG A 87 0.77 20.31 2.35
N HIS A 88 1.16 19.92 3.56
CA HIS A 88 2.53 20.15 4.03
C HIS A 88 3.57 19.38 3.21
N LEU A 89 3.25 18.13 2.83
CA LEU A 89 4.05 17.30 1.92
C LEU A 89 4.25 17.98 0.57
N PHE A 90 3.17 18.32 -0.14
CA PHE A 90 3.25 18.91 -1.48
C PHE A 90 3.80 20.34 -1.48
N ALA A 91 3.62 21.10 -0.40
CA ALA A 91 4.26 22.41 -0.24
C ALA A 91 5.75 22.33 0.14
N GLY A 92 6.31 21.11 0.32
CA GLY A 92 7.69 20.91 0.75
C GLY A 92 7.99 21.44 2.16
N ARG A 93 6.96 21.63 2.99
CA ARG A 93 7.09 22.22 4.33
C ARG A 93 7.37 21.13 5.34
N SER A 94 8.59 21.14 5.88
CA SER A 94 9.06 20.21 6.91
C SER A 94 9.51 20.98 8.15
N LYS A 95 8.96 20.63 9.32
CA LYS A 95 9.32 21.23 10.61
C LYS A 95 10.17 20.26 11.42
N ALA A 96 11.04 20.80 12.26
CA ALA A 96 11.74 20.01 13.27
C ALA A 96 10.71 19.48 14.29
N VAL A 97 10.86 18.21 14.65
CA VAL A 97 10.10 17.54 15.70
C VAL A 97 11.03 17.44 16.90
N ALA A 98 10.56 17.83 18.09
CA ALA A 98 11.33 17.67 19.30
C ALA A 98 11.55 16.17 19.54
N VAL A 99 12.82 15.76 19.55
CA VAL A 99 13.22 14.38 19.79
C VAL A 99 13.92 14.32 21.14
N GLY A 100 13.38 13.52 22.07
CA GLY A 100 13.97 13.37 23.41
C GLY A 100 15.25 12.54 23.44
N GLU A 101 15.45 11.66 22.47
CA GLU A 101 16.61 10.78 22.37
C GLU A 101 17.02 10.58 20.90
N PRO A 102 18.30 10.33 20.58
CA PRO A 102 18.71 10.00 19.21
C PRO A 102 18.08 8.68 18.71
N PRO A 103 17.93 8.50 17.38
CA PRO A 103 17.39 7.26 16.82
C PRO A 103 18.28 6.05 17.18
N ARG A 104 17.65 4.97 17.67
CA ARG A 104 18.35 3.71 18.02
C ARG A 104 17.99 2.60 17.05
N TYR A 105 18.99 2.01 16.42
CA TYR A 105 18.83 0.91 15.45
C TYR A 105 20.08 0.02 15.46
N GLU A 106 19.94 -1.24 15.08
CA GLU A 106 21.04 -2.21 15.03
C GLU A 106 22.13 -1.79 14.03
N LEU A 107 23.40 -1.93 14.42
CA LEU A 107 24.56 -1.59 13.58
C LEU A 107 25.20 -2.79 12.87
N TYR A 108 24.87 -4.01 13.29
CA TYR A 108 25.39 -5.25 12.72
C TYR A 108 24.29 -5.94 11.88
N PRO A 109 24.61 -6.71 10.82
CA PRO A 109 25.93 -7.02 10.25
C PRO A 109 26.54 -5.88 9.44
N ASP A 110 25.75 -4.86 9.12
CA ASP A 110 26.13 -3.84 8.17
C ASP A 110 25.65 -2.49 8.76
N PRO A 111 26.57 -1.60 9.16
CA PRO A 111 26.24 -0.29 9.71
C PRO A 111 25.96 0.72 8.59
N PRO A 112 25.03 1.68 8.79
CA PRO A 112 24.80 2.72 7.79
C PRO A 112 26.01 3.63 7.63
N ASN A 113 26.28 4.06 6.40
CA ASN A 113 27.25 5.12 6.13
C ASN A 113 26.68 6.50 6.52
N GLU A 114 27.49 7.55 6.42
CA GLU A 114 27.09 8.90 6.85
C GLU A 114 25.84 9.44 6.13
N SER A 115 25.69 9.20 4.82
CA SER A 115 24.50 9.68 4.10
C SER A 115 23.23 8.93 4.54
N GLN A 116 23.34 7.64 4.85
CA GLN A 116 22.26 6.83 5.38
C GLN A 116 21.91 7.21 6.82
N LYS A 117 22.91 7.51 7.67
CA LYS A 117 22.69 8.05 9.03
C LYS A 117 21.93 9.36 8.99
N CYS A 118 22.38 10.31 8.17
CA CYS A 118 21.69 11.58 7.98
C CYS A 118 20.23 11.38 7.53
N ALA A 119 19.98 10.41 6.63
CA ALA A 119 18.63 10.09 6.18
C ALA A 119 17.74 9.52 7.31
N ILE A 120 18.29 8.65 8.16
CA ILE A 120 17.60 8.09 9.33
C ILE A 120 17.33 9.18 10.38
N GLU A 121 18.30 10.04 10.66
CA GLU A 121 18.12 11.16 11.60
C GLU A 121 17.07 12.16 11.09
N ALA A 122 17.08 12.45 9.79
CA ALA A 122 16.10 13.33 9.18
C ALA A 122 14.68 12.76 9.26
N SER A 123 14.47 11.46 9.04
CA SER A 123 13.14 10.84 9.22
C SER A 123 12.69 10.85 10.68
N PHE A 124 13.64 10.79 11.62
CA PHE A 124 13.34 10.74 13.04
C PHE A 124 13.01 12.12 13.66
N SER A 125 13.63 13.17 13.14
CA SER A 125 13.62 14.54 13.69
C SER A 125 12.82 15.56 12.86
N ARG A 126 12.18 15.14 11.77
CA ARG A 126 11.37 16.03 10.93
C ARG A 126 9.97 15.48 10.72
N THR A 127 9.01 16.38 10.51
CA THR A 127 7.63 16.01 10.16
C THR A 127 7.50 15.39 8.77
N LEU A 128 8.52 15.60 7.93
CA LEU A 128 8.62 15.07 6.58
C LEU A 128 10.10 14.90 6.22
N ALA A 129 10.46 13.71 5.74
CA ALA A 129 11.76 13.41 5.18
C ALA A 129 11.60 12.62 3.88
N VAL A 130 12.42 12.95 2.89
CA VAL A 130 12.49 12.25 1.61
C VAL A 130 13.87 11.61 1.52
N ILE A 131 13.91 10.28 1.45
CA ILE A 131 15.15 9.52 1.29
C ILE A 131 15.29 9.19 -0.19
N TRP A 132 16.27 9.83 -0.84
CA TRP A 132 16.56 9.63 -2.25
C TRP A 132 17.98 9.07 -2.43
N GLY A 133 18.16 8.21 -3.43
CA GLY A 133 19.47 7.67 -3.78
C GLY A 133 19.45 6.84 -5.07
N PRO A 134 20.54 6.82 -5.85
CA PRO A 134 20.70 5.97 -7.04
C PRO A 134 20.43 4.47 -6.79
N PRO A 135 20.24 3.65 -7.83
CA PRO A 135 20.20 2.18 -7.70
C PRO A 135 21.42 1.65 -6.94
N GLY A 136 21.23 0.63 -6.09
CA GLY A 136 22.32 0.01 -5.32
C GLY A 136 22.78 0.74 -4.06
N THR A 137 22.25 1.93 -3.73
CA THR A 137 22.69 2.74 -2.56
C THR A 137 22.10 2.31 -1.20
N GLY A 138 21.47 1.15 -1.14
CA GLY A 138 20.94 0.61 0.11
C GLY A 138 19.68 1.31 0.65
N LYS A 139 18.92 2.04 -0.18
CA LYS A 139 17.67 2.73 0.23
C LYS A 139 16.73 1.88 1.09
N THR A 140 16.47 0.64 0.66
CA THR A 140 15.62 -0.32 1.38
C THR A 140 16.15 -0.58 2.79
N ARG A 141 17.47 -0.72 2.94
CA ARG A 141 18.13 -0.92 4.22
C ARG A 141 18.09 0.33 5.09
N THR A 142 18.30 1.51 4.51
CA THR A 142 18.12 2.79 5.21
C THR A 142 16.71 2.94 5.75
N ILE A 143 15.69 2.60 4.94
CA ILE A 143 14.28 2.60 5.36
C ILE A 143 14.06 1.62 6.50
N ALA A 144 14.59 0.39 6.41
CA ALA A 144 14.47 -0.59 7.49
C ALA A 144 15.04 -0.08 8.82
N LYS A 145 16.23 0.56 8.79
CA LYS A 145 16.85 1.17 9.99
C LYS A 145 16.09 2.38 10.52
N ALA A 146 15.48 3.18 9.65
CA ALA A 146 14.58 4.25 10.07
C ALA A 146 13.30 3.72 10.75
N VAL A 147 12.70 2.66 10.19
CA VAL A 147 11.55 1.98 10.81
C VAL A 147 11.92 1.44 12.19
N GLU A 148 13.05 0.74 12.29
CA GLU A 148 13.59 0.22 13.54
C GLU A 148 13.78 1.34 14.58
N ALA A 149 14.36 2.47 14.19
CA ALA A 149 14.51 3.64 15.05
C ALA A 149 13.18 4.13 15.62
N HIS A 150 12.14 4.24 14.78
CA HIS A 150 10.81 4.64 15.22
C HIS A 150 10.16 3.63 16.17
N LEU A 151 10.29 2.34 15.89
CA LEU A 151 9.77 1.28 16.76
C LEU A 151 10.48 1.25 18.12
N ASN A 152 11.81 1.37 18.14
CA ASN A 152 12.61 1.43 19.37
C ASN A 152 12.30 2.66 20.24
N ALA A 153 11.73 3.71 19.64
CA ALA A 153 11.23 4.88 20.33
C ALA A 153 9.75 4.78 20.75
N GLY A 154 9.16 3.58 20.65
CA GLY A 154 7.76 3.31 21.01
C GLY A 154 6.73 3.90 20.04
N ARG A 155 7.15 4.33 18.83
CA ARG A 155 6.21 4.87 17.83
C ARG A 155 5.59 3.73 17.03
N ARG A 156 4.34 3.92 16.60
CA ARG A 156 3.70 3.04 15.62
C ARG A 156 4.10 3.45 14.21
N VAL A 157 4.42 2.49 13.37
CA VAL A 157 4.84 2.72 11.98
C VAL A 157 3.87 2.04 11.03
N LEU A 158 3.39 2.81 10.05
CA LEU A 158 2.67 2.31 8.88
C LEU A 158 3.63 2.36 7.67
N LEU A 159 3.91 1.19 7.08
CA LEU A 159 4.74 1.07 5.88
C LEU A 159 3.85 0.69 4.69
N VAL A 160 3.95 1.47 3.61
CA VAL A 160 3.15 1.29 2.38
C VAL A 160 4.09 1.25 1.17
N SER A 161 3.84 0.37 0.21
CA SER A 161 4.62 0.20 -1.03
C SER A 161 3.71 -0.24 -2.18
N HIS A 162 4.02 0.19 -3.41
CA HIS A 162 3.30 -0.21 -4.62
C HIS A 162 3.70 -1.59 -5.18
N ALA A 163 4.74 -2.24 -4.64
CA ALA A 163 5.28 -3.49 -5.19
C ALA A 163 5.08 -4.68 -4.23
N ASN A 164 4.13 -5.55 -4.57
CA ASN A 164 3.56 -6.57 -3.68
C ASN A 164 4.40 -7.81 -3.34
N THR A 165 5.68 -7.98 -3.75
CA THR A 165 6.36 -9.27 -3.44
C THR A 165 7.89 -9.28 -3.29
N ALA A 166 8.65 -8.32 -3.82
CA ALA A 166 10.12 -8.42 -3.84
C ALA A 166 10.85 -7.47 -2.86
N VAL A 167 10.19 -6.42 -2.38
CA VAL A 167 10.77 -5.41 -1.45
C VAL A 167 10.36 -5.67 0.01
N ASP A 168 9.21 -6.32 0.16
CA ASP A 168 8.80 -7.21 1.24
C ASP A 168 9.89 -8.30 1.48
N ARG A 169 9.77 -9.30 2.35
CA ARG A 169 10.89 -10.20 2.79
C ARG A 169 12.14 -9.52 3.39
N ASN A 170 12.85 -8.63 2.68
CA ASN A 170 14.12 -8.05 3.15
C ASN A 170 13.93 -7.05 4.30
N ILE A 171 12.82 -6.32 4.33
CA ILE A 171 12.47 -5.43 5.47
C ILE A 171 11.92 -6.25 6.65
N PHE A 172 11.33 -7.43 6.39
CA PHE A 172 10.49 -8.17 7.33
C PHE A 172 11.22 -9.06 8.32
N GLN A 173 12.53 -9.22 8.19
CA GLN A 173 13.27 -10.15 9.03
C GLN A 173 13.48 -9.64 10.47
N PHE A 174 13.06 -8.40 10.79
CA PHE A 174 13.55 -7.75 12.01
C PHE A 174 12.56 -7.62 13.19
N HIS A 175 11.29 -7.20 13.09
CA HIS A 175 10.53 -6.93 14.35
C HIS A 175 8.99 -7.13 14.28
N GLN A 176 8.42 -7.67 15.36
CA GLN A 176 6.97 -7.75 15.60
C GLN A 176 6.42 -6.39 16.05
N GLY A 177 5.49 -5.80 15.30
CA GLY A 177 4.86 -4.50 15.65
C GLY A 177 4.44 -3.63 14.47
N ILE A 178 4.68 -4.06 13.23
CA ILE A 178 4.30 -3.31 12.02
C ILE A 178 2.90 -3.76 11.57
N VAL A 179 1.99 -2.80 11.41
CA VAL A 179 0.68 -3.01 10.78
C VAL A 179 0.78 -2.63 9.31
N PHE A 180 0.53 -3.58 8.42
CA PHE A 180 0.67 -3.41 6.98
C PHE A 180 -0.68 -3.17 6.31
N PHE A 181 -0.67 -2.30 5.30
CA PHE A 181 -1.77 -2.13 4.36
C PHE A 181 -1.19 -2.20 2.95
N GLN A 182 -1.75 -3.11 2.15
CA GLN A 182 -1.57 -3.10 0.69
C GLN A 182 -2.51 -2.01 0.16
N GLY A 183 -1.97 -1.15 -0.70
CA GLY A 183 -2.71 -0.05 -1.34
C GLY A 183 -2.76 -0.25 -2.85
#